data_AF-A0AAQ5ZDF3-F1
#
_entry.id   AF-A0AAQ5ZDF3-F1
#
_cell.length_a   1.000
_cell.length_b   1.000
_cell.length_c   1.000
_cell.angle_alpha   90.00
_cell.angle_beta   90.00
_cell.angle_gamma   90.00
#
_symmetry.space_group_name_H-M   'P 1'
#
loop_
_entity.id
_entity.type
_entity.pdbx_description
1 polymer ?
#
loop_
_entity_poly.entity_id
_entity_poly.type
_entity_poly.pdbx_seq_one_letter_code
_entity_poly.pdbx_strand_id
1 'polypeptide(L)'
;MGSGESTTRKVSFGVDDEDRVRILRGVKLSEDVLQRMRGVANIPPERSSTTSSPQKDTGTSRPVNSGSRPQHRTQPGNQSSKPASYAKEEQKRYERQQTILKEELAKLVQREKEAAREEMTKAMSRERQHTRQEADKAKQLAQQLQKKDSQLKAMDAFYKEQLAQLEKRNLERYEQSKEEFHHAASKTEANVRTCWSTMDEEWELKGKGVILQRLLLRHKERHRLHSCFHLPVFICF
;
A
#
# COMPACT_ATOMS: atom_id res chain seq x y z
N MET A 1 -7.39 -20.57 19.06
CA MET A 1 -6.97 -21.19 17.78
C MET A 1 -8.24 -21.43 16.97
N GLY A 2 -8.45 -20.70 15.88
CA GLY A 2 -9.64 -20.83 15.04
C GLY A 2 -9.22 -21.00 13.58
N SER A 3 -8.89 -22.24 13.20
CA SER A 3 -8.69 -22.63 11.81
C SER A 3 -10.04 -22.64 11.10
N GLY A 4 -10.33 -21.59 10.33
CA GLY A 4 -11.43 -21.56 9.38
C GLY A 4 -10.87 -21.87 7.99
N GLU A 5 -11.22 -23.04 7.47
CA GLU A 5 -10.77 -23.58 6.18
C GLU A 5 -10.99 -22.58 5.04
N SER A 6 -9.90 -22.19 4.37
CA SER A 6 -9.93 -21.29 3.22
C SER A 6 -10.37 -22.06 1.97
N THR A 7 -11.69 -22.12 1.75
CA THR A 7 -12.28 -22.59 0.50
C THR A 7 -12.26 -21.46 -0.53
N THR A 8 -11.57 -21.64 -1.65
CA THR A 8 -11.48 -20.67 -2.75
C THR A 8 -12.82 -20.59 -3.51
N ARG A 9 -13.78 -19.84 -2.96
CA ARG A 9 -15.08 -19.59 -3.61
C ARG A 9 -14.99 -18.33 -4.48
N LYS A 10 -15.48 -18.41 -5.72
CA LYS A 10 -15.58 -17.23 -6.60
C LYS A 10 -16.60 -16.26 -6.00
N VAL A 11 -16.16 -15.03 -5.74
CA VAL A 11 -16.98 -13.93 -5.21
C VAL A 11 -16.98 -12.77 -6.20
N SER A 12 -18.09 -12.08 -6.32
CA SER A 12 -18.19 -10.83 -7.07
C SER A 12 -17.94 -9.63 -6.16
N PHE A 13 -17.26 -8.61 -6.67
CA PHE A 13 -17.09 -7.33 -5.98
C PHE A 13 -18.07 -6.32 -6.58
N GLY A 14 -18.75 -5.57 -5.71
CA GLY A 14 -19.59 -4.43 -6.09
C GLY A 14 -19.21 -3.21 -5.29
N VAL A 15 -19.51 -2.02 -5.80
CA VAL A 15 -19.34 -0.73 -5.12
C VAL A 15 -20.71 -0.28 -4.62
N ASP A 16 -20.81 0.10 -3.35
CA ASP A 16 -22.06 0.66 -2.77
C ASP A 16 -22.20 2.18 -3.03
N ASP A 17 -23.33 2.75 -2.62
CA ASP A 17 -23.65 4.17 -2.83
C ASP A 17 -22.70 5.12 -2.05
N GLU A 18 -21.89 4.59 -1.14
CA GLU A 18 -20.86 5.31 -0.40
C GLU A 18 -19.44 5.01 -0.90
N ASP A 19 -19.31 4.55 -2.15
CA ASP A 19 -18.05 4.22 -2.84
C ASP A 19 -17.20 3.14 -2.14
N ARG A 20 -17.80 2.29 -1.28
CA ARG A 20 -17.08 1.21 -0.59
C ARG A 20 -17.21 -0.10 -1.38
N VAL A 21 -16.07 -0.77 -1.55
CA VAL A 21 -16.02 -2.09 -2.18
C VAL A 21 -16.58 -3.14 -1.21
N ARG A 22 -17.65 -3.81 -1.62
CA ARG A 22 -18.30 -4.89 -0.88
C ARG A 22 -18.22 -6.21 -1.64
N ILE A 23 -18.08 -7.30 -0.88
CA ILE A 23 -18.11 -8.66 -1.41
C ILE A 23 -19.57 -9.06 -1.59
N LEU A 24 -20.04 -9.07 -2.84
CA LEU A 24 -21.37 -9.55 -3.20
C LEU A 24 -21.32 -11.08 -3.32
N ARG A 25 -21.94 -11.77 -2.36
CA ARG A 25 -22.21 -13.21 -2.48
C ARG A 25 -23.48 -13.40 -3.32
N GLY A 26 -23.30 -13.71 -4.60
CA GLY A 26 -24.41 -13.96 -5.52
C GLY A 26 -24.07 -14.99 -6.59
N VAL A 27 -25.12 -15.55 -7.21
CA VAL A 27 -25.00 -16.37 -8.42
C VAL A 27 -24.84 -15.42 -9.60
N LYS A 28 -23.78 -15.58 -10.40
CA LYS A 28 -23.55 -14.75 -11.60
C LYS A 28 -24.59 -15.12 -12.66
N LEU A 29 -25.54 -14.22 -12.90
CA LEU A 29 -26.50 -14.35 -14.01
C LEU A 29 -25.76 -14.16 -15.34
N SER A 30 -26.17 -14.88 -16.39
CA SER A 30 -25.64 -14.68 -17.73
C SER A 30 -26.10 -13.34 -18.32
N GLU A 31 -25.32 -12.81 -19.26
CA GLU A 31 -25.65 -11.53 -19.93
C GLU A 31 -27.04 -11.55 -20.55
N ASP A 32 -27.45 -12.67 -21.13
CA ASP A 32 -28.79 -12.89 -21.68
C ASP A 32 -29.92 -12.78 -20.64
N VAL A 33 -29.69 -13.28 -19.42
CA VAL A 33 -30.67 -13.18 -18.33
C VAL A 33 -30.77 -11.74 -17.82
N LEU A 34 -29.63 -11.05 -17.70
CA LEU A 34 -29.59 -9.63 -17.33
C LEU A 34 -30.28 -8.76 -18.37
N GLN A 35 -30.07 -9.03 -19.66
CA GLN A 35 -30.69 -8.28 -20.75
C GLN A 35 -32.21 -8.45 -20.77
N ARG A 36 -32.72 -9.67 -20.53
CA ARG A 36 -34.15 -9.92 -20.38
C ARG A 36 -34.75 -9.20 -19.17
N MET A 37 -34.08 -9.24 -18.01
CA MET A 37 -34.56 -8.54 -16.81
C MET A 37 -34.57 -7.02 -16.98
N ARG A 38 -33.59 -6.44 -17.68
CA ARG A 38 -33.57 -5.01 -18.05
C ARG A 38 -34.65 -4.67 -19.07
N GLY A 39 -34.96 -5.58 -19.99
CA GLY A 39 -36.01 -5.41 -21.01
C GLY A 39 -37.44 -5.46 -20.47
N VAL A 40 -37.69 -6.08 -19.32
CA VAL A 40 -39.03 -6.12 -18.68
C VAL A 40 -39.37 -4.80 -17.98
N ALA A 41 -38.37 -3.99 -17.60
CA ALA A 41 -38.57 -2.69 -16.95
C ALA A 41 -38.72 -1.51 -17.92
N ASN A 42 -38.73 -1.75 -19.23
CA ASN A 42 -38.75 -0.70 -20.25
C ASN A 42 -39.97 -0.86 -21.18
N ILE A 43 -41.16 -0.62 -20.64
CA ILE A 43 -42.34 -0.21 -21.42
C ILE A 43 -42.58 1.29 -21.12
N PRO A 44 -42.15 2.21 -22.00
CA PRO A 44 -42.51 3.62 -21.90
C PRO A 44 -44.00 3.82 -22.29
N PRO A 45 -44.76 4.70 -21.63
CA PRO A 45 -46.13 5.00 -22.03
C PRO A 45 -46.13 5.76 -23.36
N GLU A 46 -46.89 5.25 -24.34
CA GLU A 46 -47.02 5.85 -25.66
C GLU A 46 -47.49 7.30 -25.61
N ARG A 47 -46.78 8.17 -26.33
CA ARG A 47 -47.34 9.39 -26.92
C ARG A 47 -47.00 9.43 -28.40
N SER A 48 -48.06 9.58 -29.17
CA SER A 48 -48.17 9.70 -30.62
C SER A 48 -47.17 10.68 -31.22
N SER A 49 -46.48 10.30 -32.29
CA SER A 49 -46.36 11.11 -33.51
C SER A 49 -45.60 10.38 -34.62
N THR A 50 -46.13 10.59 -35.80
CA THR A 50 -45.81 10.04 -37.12
C THR A 50 -44.47 10.51 -37.70
N THR A 51 -43.97 9.70 -38.64
CA THR A 51 -43.09 10.01 -39.78
C THR A 51 -41.62 10.37 -39.50
N SER A 52 -40.68 9.49 -39.86
CA SER A 52 -39.96 9.50 -41.16
C SER A 52 -38.65 8.70 -41.09
N SER A 53 -38.40 7.92 -42.14
CA SER A 53 -37.25 7.01 -42.34
C SER A 53 -35.93 7.75 -42.53
N PRO A 54 -34.77 7.03 -42.50
CA PRO A 54 -34.02 6.91 -43.77
C PRO A 54 -33.22 5.60 -43.92
N GLN A 55 -32.88 5.27 -45.18
CA GLN A 55 -31.66 4.61 -45.72
C GLN A 55 -32.06 3.85 -47.01
N LYS A 56 -31.74 4.31 -48.22
CA LYS A 56 -30.44 4.32 -48.94
C LYS A 56 -29.87 2.92 -49.11
N ASP A 57 -29.89 2.40 -50.35
CA ASP A 57 -28.73 1.72 -50.95
C ASP A 57 -28.84 1.51 -52.47
N THR A 58 -27.66 1.66 -53.12
CA THR A 58 -27.12 1.05 -54.38
C THR A 58 -28.08 0.64 -55.52
N GLY A 59 -27.89 0.94 -56.81
CA GLY A 59 -26.70 1.21 -57.60
C GLY A 59 -26.62 0.18 -58.75
N THR A 60 -26.75 0.62 -60.01
CA THR A 60 -26.13 0.07 -61.27
C THR A 60 -27.07 -0.13 -62.50
N SER A 61 -26.50 0.25 -63.66
CA SER A 61 -26.75 -0.13 -65.07
C SER A 61 -27.86 0.53 -65.93
N ARG A 62 -27.38 1.32 -66.91
CA ARG A 62 -27.92 1.67 -68.26
C ARG A 62 -28.20 0.40 -69.12
N PRO A 63 -28.72 0.49 -70.38
CA PRO A 63 -29.40 1.57 -71.12
C PRO A 63 -30.66 1.08 -71.89
N VAL A 64 -31.38 1.97 -72.60
CA VAL A 64 -31.68 1.90 -74.07
C VAL A 64 -32.83 2.84 -74.46
N ASN A 65 -32.55 3.52 -75.55
CA ASN A 65 -33.33 4.37 -76.45
C ASN A 65 -34.76 3.88 -76.77
N SER A 66 -35.74 4.80 -76.85
CA SER A 66 -36.77 4.86 -77.92
C SER A 66 -37.63 6.12 -77.75
N GLY A 67 -37.82 6.83 -78.85
CA GLY A 67 -38.30 8.22 -78.86
C GLY A 67 -39.79 8.42 -78.70
N SER A 68 -40.17 9.70 -78.60
CA SER A 68 -41.20 10.34 -79.44
C SER A 68 -41.29 11.84 -79.09
N ARG A 69 -41.30 12.64 -80.16
CA ARG A 69 -41.54 14.09 -80.24
C ARG A 69 -42.93 14.46 -79.67
N PRO A 70 -43.16 15.70 -79.25
CA PRO A 70 -43.90 16.60 -80.15
C PRO A 70 -43.25 17.99 -80.30
N GLN A 71 -43.46 18.56 -81.48
CA GLN A 71 -43.12 19.93 -81.85
C GLN A 71 -44.23 20.89 -81.41
N HIS A 72 -43.85 22.09 -80.95
CA HIS A 72 -44.42 23.37 -81.40
C HIS A 72 -43.50 24.49 -80.88
N ARG A 73 -42.59 25.03 -81.69
CA ARG A 73 -42.78 26.23 -82.54
C ARG A 73 -43.30 27.44 -81.77
N THR A 74 -42.35 28.23 -81.28
CA THR A 74 -42.47 29.70 -81.16
C THR A 74 -41.10 30.30 -81.47
N GLN A 75 -41.02 31.00 -82.59
CA GLN A 75 -39.88 31.88 -82.88
C GLN A 75 -39.90 33.06 -81.89
N PRO A 76 -38.74 33.67 -81.64
CA PRO A 76 -38.67 35.11 -81.74
C PRO A 76 -37.75 35.50 -82.91
N GLY A 77 -38.21 36.49 -83.65
CA GLY A 77 -37.52 37.04 -84.81
C GLY A 77 -36.13 37.57 -84.47
N ASN A 78 -35.26 37.42 -85.45
CA ASN A 78 -34.02 38.17 -85.61
C ASN A 78 -34.26 39.65 -85.36
N GLN A 79 -33.37 40.27 -84.59
CA GLN A 79 -32.61 41.46 -84.98
C GLN A 79 -31.79 41.94 -83.77
N SER A 80 -30.46 41.82 -83.83
CA SER A 80 -29.57 42.95 -83.48
C SER A 80 -28.11 42.55 -83.64
N SER A 81 -27.41 43.33 -84.45
CA SER A 81 -25.98 43.31 -84.72
C SER A 81 -25.17 43.86 -83.53
N LYS A 82 -24.40 43.00 -82.83
CA LYS A 82 -23.03 43.24 -82.27
C LYS A 82 -22.60 42.11 -81.27
N PRO A 83 -21.96 41.02 -81.72
CA PRO A 83 -21.60 39.89 -80.85
C PRO A 83 -20.38 40.13 -79.94
N ALA A 84 -19.43 40.99 -80.34
CA ALA A 84 -18.16 41.16 -79.61
C ALA A 84 -18.25 42.06 -78.35
N SER A 85 -19.24 42.95 -78.27
CA SER A 85 -19.42 43.85 -77.12
C SER A 85 -20.12 43.15 -75.95
N TYR A 86 -21.14 42.33 -76.25
CA TYR A 86 -21.92 41.59 -75.26
C TYR A 86 -21.08 40.49 -74.59
N ALA A 87 -20.28 39.74 -75.36
CA ALA A 87 -19.38 38.72 -74.82
C ALA A 87 -18.31 39.28 -73.85
N LYS A 88 -17.78 40.49 -74.14
CA LYS A 88 -16.84 41.18 -73.23
C LYS A 88 -17.50 41.66 -71.94
N GLU A 89 -18.76 42.08 -72.00
CA GLU A 89 -19.51 42.50 -70.82
C GLU A 89 -19.87 41.31 -69.93
N GLU A 90 -20.24 40.18 -70.53
CA GLU A 90 -20.48 38.91 -69.84
C GLU A 90 -19.22 38.38 -69.16
N GLN A 91 -18.06 38.42 -69.84
CA GLN A 91 -16.77 38.09 -69.24
C GLN A 91 -16.46 38.96 -68.02
N LYS A 92 -16.68 40.29 -68.10
CA LYS A 92 -16.49 41.19 -66.95
C LYS A 92 -17.42 40.87 -65.79
N ARG A 93 -18.66 40.41 -66.04
CA ARG A 93 -19.56 39.95 -64.97
C ARG A 93 -19.03 38.69 -64.30
N TYR A 94 -18.50 37.75 -65.08
CA TYR A 94 -17.94 36.51 -64.55
C TYR A 94 -16.68 36.75 -63.71
N GLU A 95 -15.79 37.64 -64.17
CA GLU A 95 -14.60 38.05 -63.39
C GLU A 95 -14.99 38.71 -62.07
N ARG A 96 -16.01 39.60 -62.08
CA ARG A 96 -16.55 40.21 -60.86
C ARG A 96 -17.11 39.15 -59.89
N GLN A 97 -17.84 38.17 -60.41
CA GLN A 97 -18.35 37.06 -59.61
C GLN A 97 -17.22 36.23 -59.02
N GLN A 98 -16.16 35.92 -59.78
CA GLN A 98 -14.99 35.23 -59.24
C GLN A 98 -14.29 36.03 -58.14
N THR A 99 -14.15 37.35 -58.30
CA THR A 99 -13.53 38.18 -57.26
C THR A 99 -14.34 38.20 -55.97
N ILE A 100 -15.67 38.30 -56.07
CA ILE A 100 -16.56 38.26 -54.91
C ILE A 100 -16.45 36.90 -54.20
N LEU A 101 -16.47 35.79 -54.95
CA LEU A 101 -16.33 34.45 -54.35
C LEU A 101 -14.99 34.25 -53.65
N LYS A 102 -13.89 34.75 -54.24
CA LYS A 102 -12.55 34.69 -53.61
C LYS A 102 -12.48 35.52 -52.33
N GLU A 103 -13.09 36.71 -52.34
CA GLU A 103 -13.14 37.59 -51.17
C GLU A 103 -13.96 36.97 -50.04
N GLU A 104 -15.13 36.41 -50.33
CA GLU A 104 -15.97 35.73 -49.34
C GLU A 104 -15.28 34.51 -48.74
N LEU A 105 -14.56 33.73 -49.55
CA LEU A 105 -13.75 32.61 -49.05
C LEU A 105 -12.62 33.09 -48.13
N ALA A 106 -11.93 34.18 -48.50
CA ALA A 106 -10.88 34.76 -47.67
C ALA A 106 -11.41 35.26 -46.32
N LYS A 107 -12.59 35.90 -46.32
CA LYS A 107 -13.28 36.32 -45.08
C LYS A 107 -13.65 35.13 -44.19
N LEU A 108 -14.16 34.04 -44.78
CA LEU A 108 -14.49 32.82 -44.02
C LEU A 108 -13.24 32.19 -43.40
N VAL A 109 -12.16 32.03 -44.18
CA VAL A 109 -10.88 31.49 -43.68
C VAL A 109 -10.31 32.36 -42.55
N GLN A 110 -10.44 33.69 -42.65
CA GLN A 110 -9.97 34.59 -41.60
C GLN A 110 -10.80 34.44 -40.31
N ARG A 111 -12.13 34.40 -40.42
CA ARG A 111 -13.03 34.17 -39.28
C ARG A 111 -12.77 32.82 -38.62
N GLU A 112 -12.53 31.77 -39.41
CA GLU A 112 -12.21 30.44 -38.89
C GLU A 112 -10.87 30.45 -38.13
N LYS A 113 -9.84 31.13 -38.64
CA LYS A 113 -8.57 31.29 -37.92
C LYS A 113 -8.72 32.05 -36.61
N GLU A 114 -9.50 33.11 -36.58
CA GLU A 114 -9.78 33.89 -35.37
C GLU A 114 -10.58 33.06 -34.36
N ALA A 115 -11.64 32.38 -34.80
CA ALA A 115 -12.42 31.48 -33.97
C ALA A 115 -11.56 30.34 -33.39
N ALA A 116 -10.69 29.72 -34.20
CA ALA A 116 -9.78 28.67 -33.73
C ALA A 116 -8.77 29.19 -32.70
N ARG A 117 -8.26 30.42 -32.86
CA ARG A 117 -7.37 31.06 -31.87
C ARG A 117 -8.11 31.35 -30.57
N GLU A 118 -9.33 31.89 -30.64
CA GLU A 118 -10.15 32.11 -29.45
C GLU A 118 -10.47 30.80 -28.74
N GLU A 119 -10.85 29.76 -29.48
CA GLU A 119 -11.10 28.44 -28.91
C GLU A 119 -9.85 27.87 -28.25
N MET A 120 -8.68 27.97 -28.88
CA MET A 120 -7.40 27.54 -28.30
C MET A 120 -7.10 28.28 -26.99
N THR A 121 -7.31 29.61 -26.92
CA THR A 121 -7.09 30.36 -25.67
C THR A 121 -8.10 29.98 -24.58
N LYS A 122 -9.37 29.73 -24.95
CA LYS A 122 -10.40 29.23 -24.04
C LYS A 122 -10.07 27.82 -23.54
N ALA A 123 -9.61 26.92 -24.39
CA ALA A 123 -9.16 25.59 -24.01
C ALA A 123 -7.95 25.66 -23.06
N MET A 124 -6.93 26.45 -23.39
CA MET A 124 -5.74 26.64 -22.54
C MET A 124 -6.08 27.23 -21.17
N SER A 125 -7.02 28.17 -21.09
CA SER A 125 -7.45 28.73 -19.79
C SER A 125 -8.19 27.71 -18.93
N ARG A 126 -9.05 26.88 -19.53
CA ARG A 126 -9.73 25.77 -18.84
C ARG A 126 -8.73 24.73 -18.34
N GLU A 127 -7.76 24.36 -19.18
CA GLU A 127 -6.69 23.43 -18.81
C GLU A 127 -5.89 23.97 -17.62
N ARG A 128 -5.43 25.23 -17.67
CA ARG A 128 -4.71 25.85 -16.55
C ARG A 128 -5.52 25.86 -15.26
N GLN A 129 -6.82 26.11 -15.34
CA GLN A 129 -7.69 26.09 -14.16
C GLN A 129 -7.84 24.68 -13.61
N HIS A 130 -7.99 23.67 -14.48
CA HIS A 130 -8.03 22.26 -14.09
C HIS A 130 -6.72 21.85 -13.40
N THR A 131 -5.57 22.16 -13.98
CA THR A 131 -4.25 21.87 -13.39
C THR A 131 -4.09 22.51 -12.00
N ARG A 132 -4.57 23.74 -11.81
CA ARG A 132 -4.53 24.40 -10.49
C ARG A 132 -5.40 23.67 -9.46
N GLN A 133 -6.62 23.30 -9.84
CA GLN A 133 -7.52 22.53 -8.97
C GLN A 133 -6.92 21.17 -8.60
N GLU A 134 -6.31 20.47 -9.56
CA GLU A 134 -5.61 19.21 -9.29
C GLU A 134 -4.39 19.40 -8.41
N ALA A 135 -3.60 20.47 -8.61
CA ALA A 135 -2.47 20.78 -7.77
C ALA A 135 -2.88 21.05 -6.31
N ASP A 136 -3.99 21.75 -6.09
CA ASP A 136 -4.49 22.00 -4.73
C ASP A 136 -5.06 20.74 -4.07
N LYS A 137 -5.76 19.89 -4.83
CA LYS A 137 -6.16 18.55 -4.35
C LYS A 137 -4.94 17.69 -4.00
N ALA A 138 -3.91 17.69 -4.84
CA ALA A 138 -2.67 16.95 -4.60
C ALA A 138 -1.95 17.45 -3.33
N LYS A 139 -1.91 18.77 -3.09
CA LYS A 139 -1.36 19.33 -1.85
C LYS A 139 -2.14 18.87 -0.61
N GLN A 140 -3.47 18.86 -0.68
CA GLN A 140 -4.30 18.38 0.45
C GLN A 140 -4.02 16.90 0.76
N LEU A 141 -3.95 16.06 -0.26
CA LEU A 141 -3.60 14.64 -0.11
C LEU A 141 -2.19 14.46 0.46
N ALA A 142 -1.21 15.23 -0.03
CA ALA A 142 0.16 15.21 0.48
C ALA A 142 0.22 15.57 1.97
N GLN A 143 -0.54 16.56 2.43
CA GLN A 143 -0.64 16.90 3.86
C GLN A 143 -1.28 15.79 4.69
N GLN A 144 -2.30 15.11 4.16
CA GLN A 144 -2.91 13.96 4.84
C GLN A 144 -1.92 12.80 4.96
N LEU A 145 -1.18 12.50 3.89
CA LEU A 145 -0.13 11.48 3.91
C LEU A 145 0.96 11.82 4.92
N GLN A 146 1.44 13.06 4.94
CA GLN A 146 2.44 13.50 5.91
C GLN A 146 1.96 13.31 7.36
N LYS A 147 0.69 13.59 7.66
CA LYS A 147 0.10 13.35 9.00
C LYS A 147 0.03 11.85 9.33
N LYS A 148 -0.29 11.00 8.34
CA LYS A 148 -0.30 9.55 8.54
C LYS A 148 1.11 9.00 8.75
N ASP A 149 2.09 9.49 8.00
CA ASP A 149 3.49 9.12 8.16
C ASP A 149 4.04 9.54 9.52
N SER A 150 3.68 10.73 10.02
CA SER A 150 4.11 11.16 11.36
C SER A 150 3.47 10.31 12.46
N GLN A 151 2.19 9.92 12.30
CA GLN A 151 1.52 8.99 13.21
C GLN A 151 2.19 7.61 13.21
N LEU A 152 2.51 7.06 12.04
CA LEU A 152 3.20 5.78 11.91
C LEU A 152 4.59 5.83 12.55
N LYS A 153 5.35 6.90 12.31
CA LYS A 153 6.67 7.11 12.95
C LYS A 153 6.57 7.21 14.46
N ALA A 154 5.55 7.89 14.99
CA ALA A 154 5.33 7.99 16.44
C ALA A 154 5.02 6.61 17.06
N MET A 155 4.18 5.80 16.40
CA MET A 155 3.89 4.44 16.85
C MET A 155 5.12 3.52 16.75
N ASP A 156 5.89 3.59 15.67
CA ASP A 156 7.14 2.83 15.52
C ASP A 156 8.15 3.19 16.62
N ALA A 157 8.34 4.48 16.90
CA ALA A 157 9.19 4.94 17.99
C ALA A 157 8.69 4.43 19.36
N PHE A 158 7.38 4.47 19.59
CA PHE A 158 6.78 3.94 20.81
C PHE A 158 7.08 2.45 21.00
N TYR A 159 6.87 1.62 19.97
CA TYR A 159 7.13 0.18 20.08
C TYR A 159 8.62 -0.14 20.22
N LYS A 160 9.50 0.60 19.54
CA LYS A 160 10.95 0.46 19.72
C LYS A 160 11.38 0.81 21.15
N GLU A 161 10.81 1.86 21.73
CA GLU A 161 11.07 2.22 23.13
C GLU A 161 10.57 1.12 24.09
N GLN A 162 9.40 0.54 23.85
CA GLN A 162 8.91 -0.58 24.67
C GLN A 162 9.83 -1.80 24.60
N LEU A 163 10.35 -2.13 23.41
CA LEU A 163 11.33 -3.20 23.24
C LEU A 163 12.63 -2.89 23.99
N ALA A 164 13.18 -1.68 23.83
CA ALA A 164 14.39 -1.26 24.53
C ALA A 164 14.24 -1.31 26.06
N GLN A 165 13.07 -0.90 26.58
CA GLN A 165 12.77 -1.01 28.01
C GLN A 165 12.71 -2.46 28.49
N LEU A 166 12.10 -3.35 27.70
CA LEU A 166 12.04 -4.78 28.03
C LEU A 166 13.44 -5.40 28.03
N GLU A 167 14.25 -5.10 27.01
CA GLU A 167 15.64 -5.55 26.89
C GLU A 167 16.49 -5.04 28.06
N LYS A 168 16.38 -3.76 28.41
CA LYS A 168 17.05 -3.18 29.58
C LYS A 168 16.67 -3.89 30.87
N ARG A 169 15.36 -4.05 31.12
CA ARG A 169 14.85 -4.76 32.31
C ARG A 169 15.28 -6.23 32.35
N ASN A 170 15.42 -6.87 31.18
CA ASN A 170 15.89 -8.25 31.08
C ASN A 170 17.38 -8.34 31.42
N LEU A 171 18.20 -7.47 30.84
CA LEU A 171 19.63 -7.37 31.12
C LEU A 171 19.91 -7.08 32.60
N GLU A 172 19.20 -6.12 33.20
CA GLU A 172 19.33 -5.81 34.63
C GLU A 172 19.04 -7.03 35.51
N ARG A 173 17.97 -7.78 35.21
CA ARG A 173 17.65 -9.01 35.96
C ARG A 173 18.71 -10.09 35.78
N TYR A 174 19.28 -10.21 34.59
CA TYR A 174 20.35 -11.17 34.33
C TYR A 174 21.61 -10.83 35.14
N GLU A 175 22.05 -9.57 35.12
CA GLU A 175 23.21 -9.15 35.90
C GLU A 175 22.97 -9.30 37.40
N GLN A 176 21.79 -8.92 37.91
CA GLN A 176 21.43 -9.16 39.32
C GLN A 176 21.49 -10.64 39.68
N SER A 177 20.89 -11.52 38.88
CA SER A 177 20.90 -12.95 39.14
C SER A 177 22.31 -13.55 39.09
N LYS A 178 23.15 -13.05 38.18
CA LYS A 178 24.56 -13.42 38.08
C LYS A 178 25.36 -12.97 39.32
N GLU A 179 25.16 -11.74 39.78
CA GLU A 179 25.78 -11.22 41.01
C GLU A 179 25.35 -12.03 42.23
N GLU A 180 24.06 -12.31 42.38
CA GLU A 180 23.52 -13.14 43.46
C GLU A 180 24.12 -14.55 43.46
N PHE A 181 24.23 -15.17 42.28
CA PHE A 181 24.86 -16.47 42.13
C PHE A 181 26.32 -16.45 42.59
N HIS A 182 27.10 -15.47 42.12
CA HIS A 182 28.50 -15.32 42.52
C HIS A 182 28.67 -15.02 44.01
N HIS A 183 27.79 -14.20 44.57
CA HIS A 183 27.78 -13.90 46.00
C HIS A 183 27.46 -15.16 46.83
N ALA A 184 26.43 -15.92 46.46
CA ALA A 184 26.06 -17.16 47.12
C ALA A 184 27.16 -18.24 47.01
N ALA A 185 27.80 -18.35 45.84
CA ALA A 185 28.92 -19.23 45.61
C ALA A 185 30.11 -18.85 46.51
N SER A 186 30.50 -17.57 46.54
CA SER A 186 31.60 -17.07 47.38
C SER A 186 31.32 -17.28 48.87
N LYS A 187 30.08 -17.05 49.31
CA LYS A 187 29.65 -17.28 50.70
C LYS A 187 29.74 -18.76 51.06
N THR A 188 29.28 -19.64 50.18
CA THR A 188 29.35 -21.09 50.39
C THR A 188 30.80 -21.56 50.40
N GLU A 189 31.64 -21.06 49.50
CA GLU A 189 33.06 -21.36 49.48
C GLU A 189 33.76 -20.94 50.78
N ALA A 190 33.49 -19.72 51.26
CA ALA A 190 34.03 -19.26 52.54
C ALA A 190 33.55 -20.15 53.71
N ASN A 191 32.27 -20.52 53.75
CA ASN A 191 31.74 -21.40 54.78
C ASN A 191 32.37 -22.79 54.74
N VAL A 192 32.54 -23.35 53.54
CA VAL A 192 33.23 -24.62 53.30
C VAL A 192 34.67 -24.51 53.80
N ARG A 193 35.43 -23.48 53.38
CA ARG A 193 36.81 -23.24 53.84
C ARG A 193 36.92 -23.18 55.37
N THR A 194 36.04 -22.43 56.04
CA THR A 194 36.02 -22.36 57.52
C THR A 194 35.73 -23.73 58.14
N CYS A 195 34.77 -24.49 57.59
CA CYS A 195 34.45 -25.82 58.07
C CYS A 195 35.66 -26.76 57.98
N TRP A 196 36.38 -26.75 56.85
CA TRP A 196 37.62 -27.52 56.70
C TRP A 196 38.68 -27.11 57.74
N SER A 197 38.89 -25.81 57.97
CA SER A 197 39.85 -25.36 58.99
C SER A 197 39.47 -25.80 60.41
N THR A 198 38.18 -25.74 60.78
CA THR A 198 37.73 -26.22 62.10
C THR A 198 37.88 -27.73 62.24
N MET A 199 37.65 -28.49 61.17
CA MET A 199 37.89 -29.92 61.17
C MET A 199 39.38 -30.20 61.35
N ASP A 200 40.26 -29.54 60.60
CA ASP A 200 41.71 -29.70 60.72
C ASP A 200 42.22 -29.40 62.14
N GLU A 201 41.74 -28.33 62.78
CA GLU A 201 42.07 -28.02 64.18
C GLU A 201 41.57 -29.09 65.16
N GLU A 202 40.34 -29.59 64.98
CA GLU A 202 39.78 -30.64 65.82
C GLU A 202 40.55 -31.96 65.66
N TRP A 203 40.95 -32.31 64.43
CA TRP A 203 41.82 -33.45 64.13
C TRP A 203 43.20 -33.29 64.77
N GLU A 204 43.79 -32.10 64.71
CA GLU A 204 45.08 -31.80 65.33
C GLU A 204 45.00 -31.90 66.87
N LEU A 205 43.94 -31.37 67.48
CA LEU A 205 43.69 -31.46 68.92
C LEU A 205 43.47 -32.91 69.38
N LYS A 206 42.67 -33.70 68.65
CA LYS A 206 42.51 -35.14 68.92
C LYS A 206 43.84 -35.88 68.80
N GLY A 207 44.63 -35.58 67.78
CA GLY A 207 45.99 -36.13 67.61
C GLY A 207 46.90 -35.81 68.80
N LYS A 208 46.96 -34.54 69.22
CA LYS A 208 47.72 -34.10 70.40
C LYS A 208 47.24 -34.78 71.68
N GLY A 209 45.93 -34.94 71.88
CA GLY A 209 45.36 -35.63 73.05
C GLY A 209 45.79 -37.10 73.16
N VAL A 210 45.81 -37.82 72.03
CA VAL A 210 46.31 -39.21 71.97
C VAL A 210 47.80 -39.27 72.31
N ILE A 211 48.60 -38.31 71.82
CA ILE A 211 50.03 -38.22 72.14
C ILE A 211 50.25 -37.96 73.64
N LEU A 212 49.49 -37.03 74.23
CA LEU A 212 49.55 -36.73 75.66
C LEU A 212 49.16 -37.93 76.53
N GLN A 213 48.09 -38.66 76.20
CA GLN A 213 47.71 -39.88 76.93
C GLN A 213 48.86 -40.91 76.94
N ARG A 214 49.54 -41.08 75.79
CA ARG A 214 50.66 -42.01 75.66
C ARG A 214 51.88 -41.57 76.48
N LEU A 215 52.15 -40.26 76.54
CA LEU A 215 53.20 -39.68 77.39
C LEU A 215 52.89 -39.84 78.88
N LEU A 216 51.64 -39.59 79.29
CA LEU A 216 51.22 -39.72 80.68
C LEU A 216 51.33 -41.18 81.17
N LEU A 217 50.96 -42.14 80.32
CA LEU A 217 51.10 -43.56 80.61
C LEU A 217 52.58 -43.95 80.79
N ARG A 218 53.46 -43.47 79.90
CA ARG A 218 54.91 -43.67 80.06
C ARG A 218 55.47 -43.02 81.31
N HIS A 219 54.99 -41.83 81.69
CA HIS A 219 55.42 -41.16 82.91
C HIS A 219 54.95 -41.93 84.16
N LYS A 220 53.72 -42.45 84.14
CA LYS A 220 53.16 -43.26 85.23
C LYS A 220 53.89 -44.59 85.39
N GLU A 221 54.25 -45.26 84.29
CA GLU A 221 55.12 -46.44 84.31
C GLU A 221 56.50 -46.12 84.88
N ARG A 222 57.10 -45.00 84.47
CA ARG A 222 58.41 -44.55 84.97
C ARG A 222 58.38 -44.24 86.47
N HIS A 223 57.32 -43.61 86.98
CA HIS A 223 57.12 -43.39 88.41
C HIS A 223 56.86 -44.68 89.19
N ARG A 224 56.14 -45.65 88.60
CA ARG A 224 55.94 -46.98 89.21
C ARG A 224 57.28 -47.69 89.41
N LEU A 225 58.13 -47.65 88.38
CA LEU A 225 59.49 -48.20 88.42
C LEU A 225 60.35 -47.50 89.49
N HIS A 226 60.26 -46.18 89.62
CA HIS A 226 60.98 -45.42 90.65
C HIS A 226 60.45 -45.67 92.07
N SER A 227 59.13 -45.85 92.25
CA SER A 227 58.52 -46.13 93.55
C SER A 227 58.80 -47.56 94.04
N CYS A 228 59.03 -48.51 93.13
CA CYS A 228 59.51 -49.85 93.48
C CYS A 228 60.96 -49.85 94.00
N PHE A 229 61.72 -48.77 93.81
CA PHE A 229 63.05 -48.59 94.39
C PHE A 229 63.05 -47.95 95.79
N HIS A 230 61.88 -47.61 96.34
CA HIS A 230 61.73 -47.06 97.68
C HIS A 230 60.78 -47.92 98.54
N LEU A 231 61.10 -49.21 98.70
CA LEU A 231 60.68 -49.95 99.89
C LEU A 231 61.73 -49.78 101.01
N PRO A 232 61.31 -49.77 102.28
CA PRO A 232 62.17 -49.49 103.42
C PRO A 232 63.13 -50.66 103.67
N VAL A 233 64.41 -50.35 103.85
CA VAL A 233 65.37 -51.25 104.50
C VAL A 233 64.93 -51.39 105.96
N PHE A 234 64.17 -52.45 106.26
CA PHE A 234 63.99 -52.97 107.61
C PHE A 234 65.34 -53.57 108.04
N ILE A 235 66.07 -52.87 108.92
CA ILE A 235 67.21 -53.44 109.65
C ILE A 235 66.68 -53.97 110.99
N CYS A 236 66.82 -55.28 111.18
CA CYS A 236 66.74 -55.94 112.48
C CYS A 236 67.95 -55.53 113.35
N PHE A 237 67.70 -55.00 114.55
CA PHE A 237 68.30 -55.46 115.82
C PHE A 237 67.52 -54.90 117.01
#